data_AF-A0A497LUM4-F1
#
_entry.id   AF-A0A497LUM4-F1
#
_cell.length_a   1.000
_cell.length_b   1.000
_cell.length_c   1.000
_cell.angle_alpha   90.00
_cell.angle_beta   90.00
_cell.angle_gamma   90.00
#
_symmetry.space_group_name_H-M   'P 1'
#
loop_
_entity.id
_entity.type
_entity.pdbx_description
1 polymer ?
#
loop_
_entity_poly.entity_id
_entity_poly.type
_entity_poly.pdbx_seq_one_letter_code
_entity_poly.pdbx_strand_id
1 'polypeptide(L)'
;MSSEVPDGATQRHSRLMDLLTFINLHEPHGCSLTRIQSYMLTTYGLKFKTTAEMVRELNLAGVLRVDGLGNFHLTEKQKQILQRMKRQKAKENRLAPLLKRIDNIKDEKKRQKALKLLDKLFNLLPDEE
;
A
#
# COMPACT_ATOMS: atom_id res chain seq x y z
N MET A 1 25.00 -19.94 3.88
CA MET A 1 23.75 -19.23 4.25
C MET A 1 23.85 -17.84 3.69
N SER A 2 23.02 -17.46 2.72
CA SER A 2 23.03 -16.11 2.14
C SER A 2 22.53 -15.13 3.19
N SER A 3 23.41 -14.30 3.74
CA SER A 3 23.06 -13.18 4.62
C SER A 3 22.63 -12.00 3.75
N GLU A 4 21.47 -12.10 3.11
CA GLU A 4 20.86 -10.93 2.49
C GLU A 4 20.49 -9.96 3.61
N VAL A 5 21.31 -8.93 3.79
CA VAL A 5 20.94 -7.77 4.61
C VAL A 5 19.65 -7.23 4.02
N PRO A 6 18.55 -7.16 4.80
CA PRO A 6 17.30 -6.64 4.28
C PRO A 6 17.50 -5.23 3.76
N ASP A 7 17.06 -4.98 2.52
CA ASP A 7 17.14 -3.65 1.93
C ASP A 7 16.37 -2.63 2.80
N GLY A 8 17.14 -1.73 3.42
CA GLY A 8 16.60 -0.69 4.30
C GLY A 8 15.62 0.24 3.60
N ALA A 9 15.76 0.43 2.28
CA ALA A 9 14.83 1.23 1.49
C ALA A 9 13.47 0.53 1.36
N THR A 10 13.46 -0.76 1.02
CA THR A 10 12.25 -1.59 0.97
C THR A 10 11.52 -1.63 2.33
N GLN A 11 12.26 -1.77 3.43
CA GLN A 11 11.66 -1.73 4.77
C GLN A 11 11.05 -0.36 5.10
N ARG A 12 11.76 0.74 4.80
CA ARG A 12 11.24 2.09 5.02
C ARG A 12 9.99 2.35 4.18
N HIS A 13 10.00 1.94 2.92
CA HIS A 13 8.84 2.05 2.04
C HIS A 13 7.62 1.31 2.61
N SER A 14 7.80 0.05 3.02
CA SER A 14 6.72 -0.76 3.60
C SER A 14 6.12 -0.11 4.85
N ARG A 15 6.97 0.37 5.76
CA ARG A 15 6.54 1.10 6.97
C ARG A 15 5.76 2.37 6.67
N LEU A 16 6.16 3.12 5.64
CA LEU A 16 5.46 4.33 5.23
C LEU A 16 4.08 3.99 4.65
N MET A 17 3.99 2.97 3.79
CA MET A 17 2.71 2.55 3.20
C MET A 17 1.72 2.07 4.25
N ASP A 18 2.20 1.34 5.26
CA ASP A 18 1.36 0.90 6.37
C ASP A 18 0.91 2.06 7.26
N LEU A 19 1.80 3.02 7.54
CA LEU A 19 1.45 4.23 8.28
C LEU A 19 0.35 5.02 7.55
N LEU A 20 0.49 5.25 6.23
CA LEU A 20 -0.51 5.96 5.43
C LEU A 20 -1.84 5.19 5.38
N THR A 21 -1.79 3.87 5.24
CA THR A 21 -2.98 3.01 5.28
C THR A 21 -3.66 3.09 6.63
N PHE A 22 -2.89 3.05 7.72
CA PHE A 22 -3.41 3.17 9.08
C PHE A 22 -4.11 4.51 9.30
N ILE A 23 -3.53 5.62 8.87
CA ILE A 23 -4.19 6.94 8.94
C ILE A 23 -5.49 6.93 8.11
N ASN A 24 -5.47 6.37 6.90
CA ASN A 24 -6.66 6.28 6.04
C ASN A 24 -7.83 5.51 6.69
N LEU A 25 -7.54 4.52 7.54
CA LEU A 25 -8.57 3.73 8.23
C LEU A 25 -9.33 4.52 9.30
N HIS A 26 -8.81 5.68 9.70
CA HIS A 26 -9.41 6.54 10.72
C HIS A 26 -10.10 7.79 10.12
N GLU A 27 -10.13 7.91 8.79
CA GLU A 27 -10.95 8.91 8.12
C GLU A 27 -12.45 8.63 8.39
N PRO A 28 -13.30 9.66 8.57
CA PRO A 28 -13.01 11.09 8.39
C PRO A 28 -12.42 11.79 9.61
N HIS A 29 -12.27 11.12 10.75
CA HIS A 29 -11.85 11.74 12.02
C HIS A 29 -10.33 11.99 12.10
N GLY A 30 -9.54 11.34 11.26
CA GLY A 30 -8.08 11.44 11.28
C GLY A 30 -7.46 10.65 12.42
N CYS A 31 -6.14 10.76 12.56
CA CYS A 31 -5.40 9.99 13.55
C CYS A 31 -4.43 10.86 14.34
N SER A 32 -4.50 10.82 15.67
CA SER A 32 -3.58 11.55 16.53
C SER A 32 -2.16 10.96 16.44
N LEU A 33 -1.15 11.81 16.67
CA LEU A 33 0.25 11.38 16.65
C LEU A 33 0.51 10.20 17.61
N THR A 34 -0.07 10.25 18.82
CA THR A 34 0.07 9.19 19.81
C THR A 34 -0.46 7.86 19.30
N ARG A 35 -1.60 7.85 18.61
CA ARG A 35 -2.19 6.63 18.05
C ARG A 35 -1.35 6.06 16.91
N ILE A 36 -0.79 6.91 16.05
CA ILE A 36 0.17 6.51 15.01
C ILE A 36 1.43 5.93 15.65
N GLN A 37 1.99 6.58 16.66
CA GLN A 37 3.17 6.12 17.40
C GLN A 37 2.94 4.77 18.08
N SER A 38 1.80 4.57 18.74
CA SER A 38 1.44 3.29 19.34
C SER A 38 1.37 2.18 18.29
N TYR A 39 0.69 2.42 17.17
CA TYR A 39 0.63 1.45 16.07
C TYR A 39 2.03 1.07 15.57
N MET A 40 2.85 2.06 15.22
CA MET A 40 4.20 1.82 14.68
C MET A 40 5.13 1.14 15.69
N LEU A 41 4.98 1.40 16.99
CA LEU A 41 5.70 0.67 18.03
C LEU A 41 5.26 -0.79 18.07
N THR A 42 3.95 -1.06 18.08
CA THR A 42 3.43 -2.43 18.17
C THR A 42 3.72 -3.28 16.94
N THR A 43 3.67 -2.69 15.74
CA THR A 43 3.84 -3.42 14.48
C THR A 43 5.31 -3.55 14.08
N TYR A 44 6.11 -2.53 14.35
CA TYR A 44 7.48 -2.42 13.81
C TYR A 44 8.56 -2.20 14.87
N GLY A 45 8.20 -2.07 16.15
CA GLY A 45 9.16 -1.75 17.22
C GLY A 45 9.76 -0.35 17.11
N LEU A 46 9.14 0.57 16.35
CA LEU A 46 9.68 1.92 16.16
C LEU A 46 9.48 2.78 17.40
N LYS A 47 10.56 3.45 17.81
CA LYS A 47 10.50 4.45 18.89
C LYS A 47 9.59 5.61 18.47
N PHE A 48 8.88 6.18 19.45
CA PHE A 48 7.96 7.30 19.23
C PHE A 48 8.61 8.50 18.52
N LYS A 49 9.87 8.80 18.84
CA LYS A 49 10.64 9.88 18.18
C LYS A 49 10.79 9.62 16.68
N THR A 50 11.15 8.40 16.29
CA THR A 50 11.31 8.01 14.88
C THR A 50 9.99 8.12 14.13
N THR A 51 8.89 7.66 14.72
CA THR A 51 7.58 7.80 14.10
C THR A 51 7.14 9.26 13.99
N ALA A 52 7.42 10.09 14.99
CA ALA A 52 7.13 11.53 14.93
C ALA A 52 7.92 12.23 13.82
N GLU A 53 9.19 11.89 13.64
CA GLU A 53 10.02 12.40 12.55
C GLU A 53 9.45 11.99 11.19
N MET A 54 9.04 10.73 11.02
CA MET A 54 8.39 10.26 9.79
C MET A 54 7.07 11.01 9.50
N VAL A 55 6.19 11.17 10.50
CA VAL A 55 4.93 11.91 10.33
C VAL A 55 5.18 13.37 9.97
N ARG A 56 6.19 14.00 10.60
CA ARG A 56 6.60 15.36 10.29
C ARG A 56 7.11 15.48 8.86
N GLU A 57 7.96 14.57 8.39
CA GLU A 57 8.45 14.53 7.01
C GLU A 57 7.30 14.41 6.01
N LEU A 58 6.33 13.52 6.27
CA LEU A 58 5.16 13.34 5.42
C LEU A 58 4.24 14.56 5.38
N ASN A 59 4.08 15.26 6.52
CA ASN A 59 3.35 16.51 6.58
C ASN A 59 4.05 17.62 5.78
N LEU A 60 5.38 17.76 5.96
CA LEU A 60 6.18 18.72 5.19
C LEU A 60 6.18 18.44 3.68
N ALA A 61 6.12 17.17 3.28
CA ALA A 61 6.01 16.74 1.89
C ALA A 61 4.60 16.91 1.29
N GLY A 62 3.61 17.38 2.08
CA GLY A 62 2.23 17.52 1.63
C GLY A 62 1.48 16.20 1.42
N VAL A 63 1.98 15.10 1.99
CA VAL A 63 1.29 13.80 1.98
C VAL A 63 0.20 13.77 3.04
N LEU A 64 0.47 14.38 4.20
CA LEU A 64 -0.47 14.53 5.30
C LEU A 64 -0.89 15.99 5.47
N ARG A 65 -2.05 16.20 6.07
CA ARG A 65 -2.51 17.48 6.62
C ARG A 65 -2.88 17.28 8.08
N VAL A 66 -2.74 18.33 8.89
CA VAL A 66 -3.19 18.34 10.28
C VAL A 66 -4.47 19.17 10.41
N ASP A 67 -5.44 18.68 11.17
CA ASP A 67 -6.67 19.43 11.47
C ASP A 67 -6.47 20.41 12.65
N GLY A 68 -7.53 21.13 13.03
CA GLY A 68 -7.51 22.06 14.17
C GLY A 68 -7.39 21.39 15.55
N LEU A 69 -7.47 20.06 15.61
CA LEU A 69 -7.38 19.25 16.84
C LEU A 69 -6.04 18.49 16.94
N GLY A 70 -5.15 18.61 15.96
CA GLY A 70 -3.88 17.90 15.93
C GLY A 70 -3.95 16.48 15.35
N ASN A 71 -5.04 16.10 14.69
CA ASN A 71 -5.18 14.82 14.00
C ASN A 71 -4.63 14.92 12.57
N PHE A 72 -3.93 13.87 12.16
CA PHE A 72 -3.38 13.75 10.82
C PHE A 72 -4.38 13.07 9.89
N HIS A 73 -4.50 13.63 8.68
CA HIS A 73 -5.30 13.13 7.59
C HIS A 73 -4.44 12.99 6.35
N LEU A 74 -4.84 12.11 5.45
CA LEU A 74 -4.28 12.11 4.10
C LEU A 74 -4.81 13.32 3.33
N THR A 75 -3.99 13.88 2.44
CA THR A 75 -4.49 14.82 1.45
C THR A 75 -5.39 14.11 0.43
N GLU A 76 -6.33 14.83 -0.19
CA GLU A 76 -7.29 14.24 -1.13
C GLU A 76 -6.60 13.52 -2.30
N LYS A 77 -5.48 14.09 -2.80
CA LYS A 77 -4.64 13.44 -3.81
C LYS A 77 -4.15 12.07 -3.35
N GLN A 78 -3.71 11.95 -2.11
CA GLN A 78 -3.17 10.70 -1.57
C GLN A 78 -4.26 9.68 -1.25
N LYS A 79 -5.44 10.14 -0.82
CA LYS A 79 -6.62 9.28 -0.67
C LYS A 79 -7.01 8.61 -1.98
N GLN A 80 -7.07 9.39 -3.07
CA GLN A 80 -7.38 8.88 -4.40
C GLN A 80 -6.33 7.87 -4.89
N ILE A 81 -5.04 8.16 -4.67
CA ILE A 81 -3.95 7.23 -5.02
C ILE A 81 -4.10 5.90 -4.26
N LEU A 82 -4.32 5.95 -2.93
CA LEU A 82 -4.49 4.74 -2.13
C LEU A 82 -5.73 3.94 -2.54
N GLN A 83 -6.84 4.60 -2.85
CA GLN A 83 -8.04 3.93 -3.38
C GLN A 83 -7.76 3.23 -4.71
N ARG A 84 -7.07 3.90 -5.64
CA ARG A 84 -6.66 3.30 -6.92
C ARG A 84 -5.77 2.09 -6.71
N MET A 85 -4.78 2.17 -5.81
CA MET A 85 -3.90 1.04 -5.49
C MET A 85 -4.67 -0.13 -4.88
N LYS A 86 -5.64 0.11 -3.99
CA LYS A 86 -6.49 -0.94 -3.42
C LYS A 86 -7.32 -1.65 -4.50
N ARG A 87 -7.93 -0.89 -5.42
CA ARG A 87 -8.71 -1.43 -6.54
C ARG A 87 -7.84 -2.25 -7.48
N GLN A 88 -6.65 -1.76 -7.82
CA GLN A 88 -5.69 -2.51 -8.63
C GLN A 88 -5.29 -3.83 -7.97
N LYS A 89 -4.95 -3.79 -6.67
CA LYS A 89 -4.59 -5.00 -5.91
C LYS A 89 -5.74 -6.00 -5.82
N ALA A 90 -6.98 -5.53 -5.69
CA ALA A 90 -8.16 -6.38 -5.71
C ALA A 90 -8.34 -7.09 -7.07
N LYS A 91 -8.15 -6.37 -8.19
CA LYS A 91 -8.15 -6.95 -9.54
C LYS A 91 -7.07 -8.02 -9.70
N GLU A 92 -5.85 -7.72 -9.28
CA GLU A 92 -4.72 -8.66 -9.33
C GLU A 92 -5.03 -9.92 -8.52
N ASN A 93 -5.55 -9.79 -7.31
CA ASN A 93 -5.93 -10.92 -6.46
C ASN A 93 -7.03 -11.80 -7.08
N ARG A 94 -8.00 -11.21 -7.80
CA ARG A 94 -9.03 -11.96 -8.54
C ARG A 94 -8.47 -12.76 -9.71
N LEU A 95 -7.46 -12.22 -10.38
CA LEU A 95 -6.81 -12.86 -11.53
C LEU A 95 -5.71 -13.84 -11.12
N ALA A 96 -5.18 -13.77 -9.90
CA ALA A 96 -4.10 -14.64 -9.42
C ALA A 96 -4.39 -16.15 -9.59
N PRO A 97 -5.61 -16.67 -9.34
CA PRO A 97 -5.91 -18.08 -9.60
C PRO A 97 -5.82 -18.45 -11.09
N LEU A 98 -6.20 -17.54 -11.99
CA LEU A 98 -6.11 -17.76 -13.44
C LEU A 98 -4.65 -17.75 -13.90
N LEU A 99 -3.85 -16.81 -13.40
CA LEU A 99 -2.41 -16.77 -13.67
C LEU A 99 -1.74 -18.09 -13.26
N LYS A 100 -2.02 -18.58 -12.04
CA LYS A 100 -1.51 -19.87 -11.56
C LYS A 100 -1.91 -21.06 -12.45
N ARG A 101 -3.10 -21.04 -13.06
CA ARG A 101 -3.52 -22.07 -14.03
C ARG A 101 -2.78 -21.95 -15.35
N ILE A 102 -2.53 -20.72 -15.82
CA ILE A 102 -1.80 -20.45 -17.06
C ILE A 102 -0.34 -20.88 -16.95
N ASP A 103 0.30 -20.65 -15.80
CA ASP A 103 1.70 -21.05 -15.56
C ASP A 103 1.91 -22.56 -15.68
N ASN A 104 0.89 -23.36 -15.36
CA ASN A 104 0.92 -24.82 -15.47
C ASN A 104 0.76 -25.35 -16.92
N ILE A 105 0.50 -24.48 -17.90
CA ILE A 105 0.40 -24.87 -19.31
C ILE A 105 1.81 -25.18 -19.85
N LYS A 106 2.04 -26.44 -20.26
CA LYS A 106 3.32 -26.91 -20.80
C LYS A 106 3.65 -26.37 -22.19
N ASP A 107 2.64 -26.13 -23.02
CA ASP A 107 2.79 -25.62 -24.38
C ASP A 107 3.02 -24.10 -24.36
N GLU A 108 4.24 -23.69 -24.73
CA GLU A 108 4.67 -22.28 -24.75
C GLU A 108 3.73 -21.39 -25.58
N LYS A 109 3.32 -21.83 -26.77
CA LYS A 109 2.48 -21.02 -27.66
C LYS A 109 1.10 -20.80 -27.05
N LYS A 110 0.54 -21.84 -26.43
CA LYS A 110 -0.76 -21.74 -25.73
C LYS A 110 -0.65 -20.88 -24.47
N ARG A 111 0.43 -21.00 -23.70
CA ARG A 111 0.71 -20.19 -22.52
C ARG A 111 0.79 -18.70 -22.87
N GLN A 112 1.58 -18.34 -23.86
CA GLN A 112 1.71 -16.95 -24.33
C GLN A 112 0.37 -16.38 -24.81
N LYS A 113 -0.43 -17.19 -25.53
CA LYS A 113 -1.78 -16.76 -25.94
C LYS A 113 -2.70 -16.52 -24.75
N ALA A 114 -2.65 -17.38 -23.72
CA ALA A 114 -3.44 -17.22 -22.51
C ALA A 114 -3.01 -16.01 -21.68
N LEU A 115 -1.70 -15.73 -21.57
CA LEU A 115 -1.18 -14.53 -20.92
C LEU A 115 -1.67 -13.24 -21.60
N LYS A 116 -1.65 -13.19 -22.94
CA LYS A 116 -2.22 -12.05 -23.69
C LYS A 116 -3.71 -11.86 -23.45
N LEU A 117 -4.46 -12.94 -23.26
CA LEU A 117 -5.89 -12.87 -22.93
C LEU A 117 -6.12 -12.40 -21.49
N LEU A 118 -5.28 -12.84 -20.56
CA LEU A 118 -5.32 -12.39 -19.16
C LEU A 118 -5.05 -10.89 -19.05
N ASP A 119 -4.07 -10.38 -19.79
CA ASP A 119 -3.74 -8.96 -19.85
C ASP A 119 -4.89 -8.12 -20.44
N LYS A 120 -5.51 -8.61 -21.53
CA LYS A 120 -6.73 -7.99 -22.06
C LYS A 120 -7.87 -7.98 -21.05
N LEU A 121 -8.08 -9.08 -20.33
CA LEU A 121 -9.11 -9.18 -19.30
C LEU A 121 -8.85 -8.19 -18.16
N PHE A 122 -7.60 -8.07 -17.71
CA PHE A 122 -7.23 -7.11 -16.66
C PHE A 122 -7.58 -5.67 -17.03
N ASN A 123 -7.32 -5.28 -18.29
CA ASN A 123 -7.63 -3.94 -18.80
C ASN A 123 -9.13 -3.71 -19.03
N LEU A 124 -9.91 -4.76 -19.28
CA LEU A 124 -11.36 -4.69 -19.49
C LEU A 124 -12.19 -4.75 -18.20
N LEU A 125 -11.61 -5.26 -17.11
CA LEU A 125 -12.33 -5.35 -15.84
C LEU A 125 -12.61 -3.95 -15.29
N PRO A 126 -13.86 -3.65 -14.87
CA PRO A 126 -14.17 -2.38 -14.23
C PRO A 126 -13.41 -2.26 -12.91
N ASP A 127 -13.05 -1.03 -12.55
CA ASP A 127 -12.59 -0.71 -11.18
C ASP A 127 -13.76 -0.98 -10.22
N GLU A 128 -13.54 -1.77 -9.16
CA GLU A 128 -14.56 -1.97 -8.12
C GLU A 128 -14.80 -0.66 -7.36
N GLU A 129 -16.06 -0.32 -7.08
CA GLU A 129 -16.48 0.89 -6.36
C GLU A 129 -15.93 0.95 -4.94
#